data_AF-A0A820M085-F1
#
_entry.id   AF-A0A820M085-F1
#
_cell.length_a   1.000
_cell.length_b   1.000
_cell.length_c   1.000
_cell.angle_alpha   90.00
_cell.angle_beta   90.00
_cell.angle_gamma   90.00
#
_symmetry.space_group_name_H-M   'P 1'
#
loop_
_entity.id
_entity.type
_entity.pdbx_description
1 polymer ?
#
loop_
_entity_poly.entity_id
_entity_poly.type
_entity_poly.pdbx_seq_one_letter_code
_entity_poly.pdbx_strand_id
1 'polypeptide(L)'
;WSKEHRQIKFPSIINKQQQQSLEASAKLSFNLVFKAKIADAPVKCICKTKCDDQIVILTCSGKLGDDEVVCRWKQVQNTNQWTNDVIVELSTETRLPIRPLYARQQYLKNHLDRSNSISSNTSKL
;
A
#
# COMPACT_ATOMS: atom_id res chain seq x y z
N TRP A 1 -22.30 49.59 64.39
CA TRP A 1 -22.91 48.31 63.95
C TRP A 1 -21.85 47.52 63.22
N SER A 2 -21.53 46.36 63.77
CA SER A 2 -20.39 45.50 63.44
C SER A 2 -20.53 44.85 62.07
N LYS A 3 -19.44 44.79 61.29
CA LYS A 3 -19.24 43.82 60.21
C LYS A 3 -17.84 43.23 60.36
N GLU A 4 -17.72 42.25 61.24
CA GLU A 4 -16.58 41.33 61.24
C GLU A 4 -16.62 40.50 59.94
N HIS A 5 -15.71 40.77 59.01
CA HIS A 5 -15.41 39.84 57.93
C HIS A 5 -14.61 38.67 58.52
N ARG A 6 -15.29 37.56 58.84
CA ARG A 6 -14.62 36.29 59.10
C ARG A 6 -13.91 35.81 57.83
N GLN A 7 -12.59 36.00 57.74
CA GLN A 7 -11.78 35.25 56.79
C GLN A 7 -11.67 33.81 57.28
N ILE A 8 -12.30 32.88 56.56
CA ILE A 8 -12.05 31.46 56.74
C ILE A 8 -10.70 31.18 56.07
N LYS A 9 -9.64 31.09 56.88
CA LYS A 9 -8.38 30.50 56.44
C LYS A 9 -8.59 28.98 56.39
N PHE A 10 -8.74 28.45 55.19
CA PHE A 10 -8.61 27.01 54.99
C PHE A 10 -7.15 26.63 55.26
N PRO A 11 -6.87 25.64 56.11
CA PRO A 11 -5.53 25.10 56.19
C PRO A 11 -5.20 24.54 54.81
N SER A 12 -4.14 25.06 54.21
CA SER A 12 -3.52 24.46 53.05
C SER A 12 -2.96 23.11 53.47
N ILE A 13 -3.79 22.06 53.33
CA ILE A 13 -3.29 20.69 53.28
C ILE A 13 -2.51 20.61 51.98
N ILE A 14 -1.23 20.97 52.05
CA ILE A 14 -0.24 20.67 51.04
C ILE A 14 -0.06 19.15 51.09
N ASN A 15 -1.01 18.43 50.51
CA ASN A 15 -0.73 17.09 50.01
C ASN A 15 0.12 17.31 48.75
N LYS A 16 1.45 17.35 48.94
CA LYS A 16 2.41 17.00 47.90
C LYS A 16 2.24 15.50 47.60
N GLN A 17 1.07 15.10 47.11
CA GLN A 17 1.01 13.92 46.28
C GLN A 17 1.62 14.35 44.96
N GLN A 18 2.91 14.08 44.82
CA GLN A 18 3.53 13.99 43.51
C GLN A 18 2.64 13.05 42.69
N GLN A 19 1.79 13.60 41.83
CA GLN A 19 1.28 12.88 40.68
C GLN A 19 2.50 12.61 39.81
N GLN A 20 3.21 11.51 40.11
CA GLN A 20 4.09 10.89 39.13
C GLN A 20 3.14 10.38 38.05
N SER A 21 3.04 11.12 36.95
CA SER A 21 2.57 10.53 35.71
C SER A 21 3.48 9.33 35.43
N LEU A 22 2.92 8.13 35.52
CA LEU A 22 3.56 6.92 35.04
C LEU A 22 3.59 7.02 33.51
N GLU A 23 4.51 7.80 32.97
CA GLU A 23 4.82 7.81 31.55
C GLU A 23 5.49 6.49 31.21
N ALA A 24 4.70 5.54 30.72
CA ALA A 24 5.21 4.31 30.14
C ALA A 24 5.96 4.66 28.85
N SER A 25 7.28 4.80 28.92
CA SER A 25 8.14 4.93 27.75
C SER A 25 8.32 3.56 27.11
N ALA A 26 7.54 3.27 26.08
CA ALA A 26 7.72 2.09 25.25
C ALA A 26 8.75 2.39 24.15
N LYS A 27 9.92 1.75 24.22
CA LYS A 27 10.92 1.79 23.15
C LYS A 27 10.69 0.59 22.22
N LEU A 28 10.11 0.85 21.06
CA LEU A 28 9.97 -0.16 20.00
C LEU A 28 11.25 -0.17 19.16
N SER A 29 11.96 -1.29 19.14
CA SER A 29 13.05 -1.55 18.19
C SER A 29 12.56 -2.52 17.13
N PHE A 30 12.71 -2.12 15.86
CA PHE A 30 12.47 -3.00 14.72
C PHE A 30 13.81 -3.44 14.15
N ASN A 31 13.99 -4.75 13.98
CA ASN A 31 15.12 -5.29 13.25
C ASN A 31 14.67 -5.60 11.82
N LEU A 32 15.41 -5.10 10.83
CA LEU A 32 15.16 -5.43 9.43
C LEU A 32 15.50 -6.90 9.21
N VAL A 33 14.47 -7.74 9.07
CA VAL A 33 14.64 -9.19 8.82
C VAL A 33 14.99 -9.45 7.36
N PHE A 34 14.36 -8.71 6.44
CA PHE A 34 14.50 -8.94 5.01
C PHE A 34 14.05 -7.72 4.19
N LYS A 35 14.62 -7.57 2.99
CA LYS A 35 14.23 -6.56 2.01
C LYS A 35 13.98 -7.24 0.65
N ALA A 36 12.75 -7.18 0.16
CA ALA A 36 12.39 -7.60 -1.18
C ALA A 36 11.86 -6.43 -2.00
N LYS A 37 12.11 -6.49 -3.32
CA LYS A 37 11.38 -5.70 -4.31
C LYS A 37 10.12 -6.48 -4.68
N ILE A 38 8.96 -5.89 -4.41
CA ILE A 38 7.65 -6.49 -4.68
C ILE A 38 6.84 -5.73 -5.73
N ALA A 39 7.34 -4.57 -6.16
CA ALA A 39 6.77 -3.75 -7.21
C ALA A 39 7.84 -2.80 -7.78
N ASP A 40 7.67 -2.38 -9.04
CA ASP A 40 8.47 -1.29 -9.63
C ASP A 40 8.07 0.10 -9.10
N ALA A 41 6.78 0.30 -8.86
CA ALA A 41 6.25 1.53 -8.31
C ALA A 41 6.09 1.43 -6.78
N PRO A 42 6.10 2.58 -6.05
CA PRO A 42 5.86 2.58 -4.61
C PRO A 42 4.52 1.91 -4.25
N VAL A 43 4.57 1.01 -3.27
CA VAL A 43 3.37 0.38 -2.69
C VAL A 43 2.65 1.39 -1.81
N LYS A 44 1.39 1.64 -2.13
CA LYS A 44 0.49 2.59 -1.45
C LYS A 44 -0.41 1.92 -0.43
N CYS A 45 -0.78 0.66 -0.68
CA CYS A 45 -1.59 -0.13 0.25
C CYS A 45 -1.14 -1.58 0.34
N ILE A 46 -1.25 -2.14 1.54
CA ILE A 46 -1.10 -3.57 1.83
C ILE A 46 -2.31 -3.99 2.67
N CYS A 47 -3.02 -5.01 2.23
CA CYS A 47 -4.17 -5.57 2.93
C CYS A 47 -4.00 -7.08 3.10
N LYS A 48 -4.16 -7.58 4.32
CA LYS A 48 -4.21 -9.01 4.60
C LYS A 48 -5.67 -9.43 4.72
N THR A 49 -6.07 -10.43 3.95
CA THR A 49 -7.44 -10.96 3.91
C THR A 49 -7.43 -12.49 3.84
N LYS A 50 -8.63 -13.08 3.83
CA LYS A 50 -8.85 -14.52 3.63
C LYS A 50 -9.71 -14.74 2.39
N CYS A 51 -9.32 -15.68 1.54
CA CYS A 51 -10.08 -16.10 0.36
C CYS A 51 -9.97 -17.63 0.28
N ASP A 52 -11.11 -18.32 0.19
CA ASP A 52 -11.19 -19.79 0.18
C ASP A 52 -10.37 -20.44 1.30
N ASP A 53 -10.54 -19.92 2.52
CA ASP A 53 -9.80 -20.30 3.72
C ASP A 53 -8.28 -20.10 3.71
N GLN A 54 -7.71 -19.52 2.66
CA GLN A 54 -6.29 -19.20 2.56
C GLN A 54 -6.03 -17.73 2.91
N ILE A 55 -4.91 -17.49 3.61
CA ILE A 55 -4.42 -16.13 3.83
C ILE A 55 -3.92 -15.58 2.49
N VAL A 56 -4.40 -14.40 2.15
CA VAL A 56 -4.00 -13.67 0.95
C VAL A 56 -3.54 -12.29 1.35
N ILE A 57 -2.46 -11.81 0.74
CA ILE A 57 -2.01 -10.42 0.88
C ILE A 57 -2.27 -9.72 -0.44
N LEU A 58 -2.94 -8.57 -0.40
CA LEU A 58 -3.12 -7.69 -1.53
C LEU A 58 -2.16 -6.52 -1.38
N THR A 59 -1.40 -6.23 -2.43
CA THR A 59 -0.57 -5.03 -2.51
C THR A 59 -1.06 -4.17 -3.65
N CYS A 60 -1.13 -2.87 -3.42
CA CYS A 60 -1.47 -1.91 -4.46
C CYS A 60 -0.38 -0.86 -4.65
N SER A 61 0.06 -0.68 -5.89
CA SER A 61 1.20 0.15 -6.31
C SER A 61 0.87 0.95 -7.55
N GLY A 62 1.67 1.97 -7.89
CA GLY A 62 1.58 2.60 -9.21
C GLY A 62 0.24 3.30 -9.52
N LYS A 63 -0.13 3.33 -10.79
CA LYS A 63 -1.34 3.97 -11.35
C LYS A 63 -2.08 2.99 -12.26
N LEU A 64 -3.37 3.26 -12.47
CA LEU A 64 -4.23 2.47 -13.36
C LEU A 64 -3.54 2.15 -14.70
N GLY A 65 -3.52 0.86 -15.06
CA GLY A 65 -2.92 0.34 -16.28
C GLY A 65 -1.41 0.06 -16.23
N ASP A 66 -0.74 0.25 -15.09
CA ASP A 66 0.61 -0.29 -14.87
C ASP A 66 0.56 -1.82 -14.73
N ASP A 67 1.71 -2.48 -14.79
CA ASP A 67 1.78 -3.96 -14.81
C ASP A 67 1.50 -4.59 -13.44
N GLU A 68 1.79 -3.89 -12.35
CA GLU A 68 1.72 -4.40 -10.98
C GLU A 68 0.88 -3.46 -10.10
N VAL A 69 -0.26 -2.98 -10.60
CA VAL A 69 -1.09 -2.04 -9.83
C VAL A 69 -1.73 -2.71 -8.64
N VAL A 70 -2.25 -3.93 -8.83
CA VAL A 70 -2.81 -4.75 -7.76
C VAL A 70 -2.28 -6.16 -7.89
N CYS A 71 -1.53 -6.61 -6.89
CA CYS A 71 -0.98 -7.96 -6.83
C CYS A 71 -1.61 -8.74 -5.68
N ARG A 72 -1.97 -9.98 -5.97
CA ARG A 72 -2.48 -10.96 -5.02
C ARG A 72 -1.38 -11.95 -4.67
N TRP A 73 -0.93 -11.89 -3.43
CA TRP A 73 0.10 -12.77 -2.90
C TRP A 73 -0.54 -13.96 -2.18
N LYS A 74 -0.13 -15.16 -2.57
CA LYS A 74 -0.54 -16.41 -1.97
C LYS A 74 0.68 -17.21 -1.53
N GLN A 75 0.56 -17.86 -0.39
CA GLN A 75 1.59 -18.78 0.08
C GLN A 75 1.46 -20.10 -0.69
N VAL A 76 2.56 -20.61 -1.21
CA VAL A 76 2.60 -21.92 -1.85
C VAL A 76 2.43 -22.98 -0.76
N GLN A 77 1.47 -23.89 -0.95
CA GLN A 77 1.11 -24.90 0.06
C GLN A 77 2.33 -25.69 0.53
N ASN A 78 2.41 -25.93 1.84
CA ASN A 78 3.50 -26.66 2.50
C ASN A 78 4.89 -26.03 2.33
N THR A 79 4.98 -24.74 1.98
CA THR A 79 6.25 -24.00 1.89
C THR A 79 6.13 -22.65 2.59
N ASN A 80 7.27 -22.00 2.85
CA ASN A 80 7.33 -20.61 3.28
C ASN A 80 7.46 -19.61 2.11
N GLN A 81 7.19 -20.06 0.88
CA GLN A 81 7.33 -19.24 -0.32
C GLN A 81 6.00 -18.56 -0.68
N TRP A 82 6.12 -17.36 -1.22
CA TRP A 82 4.98 -16.57 -1.69
C TRP A 82 5.08 -16.38 -3.20
N THR A 83 3.93 -16.42 -3.87
CA THR A 83 3.79 -16.15 -5.30
C THR A 83 2.77 -15.03 -5.47
N ASN A 84 2.94 -14.20 -6.50
CA ASN A 84 2.05 -13.10 -6.82
C ASN A 84 1.32 -13.34 -8.15
N ASP A 85 0.02 -13.10 -8.15
CA ASP A 85 -0.80 -12.98 -9.35
C ASP A 85 -1.19 -11.51 -9.53
N VAL A 86 -1.01 -10.96 -10.73
CA VAL A 86 -1.55 -9.63 -11.05
C VAL A 86 -3.06 -9.72 -11.20
N ILE A 87 -3.79 -8.81 -10.56
CA ILE A 87 -5.24 -8.68 -10.75
C ILE A 87 -5.49 -7.76 -11.94
N VAL A 88 -6.28 -8.25 -12.90
CA VAL A 88 -6.69 -7.48 -14.07
C VAL A 88 -7.63 -6.36 -13.65
N GLU A 89 -7.28 -5.13 -14.01
CA GLU A 89 -8.09 -3.96 -13.75
C GLU A 89 -9.20 -3.82 -14.79
N LEU A 90 -10.35 -3.31 -14.36
CA LEU A 90 -11.45 -2.94 -15.24
C LEU A 90 -11.54 -1.41 -15.34
N SER A 91 -11.79 -0.90 -16.54
CA SER A 91 -12.10 0.50 -16.75
C SER A 91 -13.39 0.87 -16.01
N THR A 92 -13.36 1.99 -15.29
CA THR A 92 -14.54 2.52 -14.59
C THR A 92 -15.64 2.95 -15.56
N GLU A 93 -15.26 3.41 -16.75
CA GLU A 93 -16.17 3.90 -17.79
C GLU A 93 -16.77 2.75 -18.62
N THR A 94 -15.91 1.89 -19.18
CA THR A 94 -16.34 0.88 -20.15
C THR A 94 -16.57 -0.49 -19.54
N ARG A 95 -16.15 -0.72 -18.29
CA ARG A 95 -16.13 -2.04 -17.62
C ARG A 95 -15.31 -3.11 -18.35
N LEU A 96 -14.51 -2.70 -19.34
CA LEU A 96 -13.64 -3.59 -20.08
C LEU A 96 -12.30 -3.77 -19.36
N PRO A 97 -11.65 -4.94 -19.51
CA PRO A 97 -10.29 -5.16 -19.03
C PRO A 97 -9.32 -4.12 -19.59
N ILE A 98 -8.54 -3.50 -18.70
CA ILE A 98 -7.45 -2.61 -19.07
C ILE A 98 -6.24 -3.47 -19.41
N ARG A 99 -5.65 -3.23 -20.59
CA ARG A 99 -4.42 -3.92 -20.96
C ARG A 99 -3.26 -3.41 -20.10
N PRO A 100 -2.50 -4.31 -19.46
CA PRO A 100 -1.29 -3.92 -18.74
C PRO A 100 -0.29 -3.24 -19.69
N LEU A 101 0.61 -2.45 -19.13
CA LEU A 101 1.59 -1.64 -19.86
C LEU A 101 2.47 -2.50 -20.78
N TYR A 102 2.98 -3.65 -20.31
CA TYR A 102 3.79 -4.55 -21.13
C TYR A 102 3.04 -4.99 -22.39
N ALA A 103 1.74 -5.31 -22.26
CA ALA A 103 0.91 -5.75 -23.37
C ALA A 103 0.62 -4.62 -24.36
N ARG A 104 0.47 -3.38 -23.86
CA ARG A 104 0.33 -2.18 -24.69
C ARG A 104 1.61 -1.89 -25.49
N GLN A 105 2.78 -2.02 -24.86
CA GLN A 105 4.07 -1.79 -25.52
C GLN A 105 4.31 -2.82 -26.65
N GLN A 106 4.01 -4.10 -26.40
CA GLN A 106 4.14 -5.14 -27.43
C GLN A 106 3.22 -4.88 -28.62
N TYR A 107 1.97 -4.48 -28.38
CA TYR A 107 1.03 -4.15 -29.44
C TYR A 107 1.55 -3.00 -30.33
N LEU A 108 2.04 -1.92 -29.71
CA LEU A 108 2.59 -0.77 -30.44
C LEU A 108 3.82 -1.15 -31.26
N LYS A 109 4.74 -1.93 -30.68
CA LYS A 109 5.94 -2.41 -31.37
C LYS A 109 5.59 -3.20 -32.63
N ASN A 110 4.68 -4.17 -32.50
CA ASN A 110 4.23 -4.99 -33.64
C ASN A 110 3.56 -4.15 -34.72
N HIS A 111 2.84 -3.08 -34.35
CA HIS A 111 2.19 -2.19 -35.30
C HIS A 111 3.18 -1.28 -36.05
N LEU A 112 4.20 -0.77 -35.35
CA LEU A 112 5.29 0.04 -35.91
C LEU A 112 6.13 -0.78 -36.90
N ASP A 113 6.49 -2.02 -36.55
CA ASP A 113 7.24 -2.92 -37.41
C ASP A 113 6.43 -3.27 -38.69
N ARG A 114 5.10 -3.39 -38.56
CA ARG A 114 4.20 -3.61 -39.70
C ARG A 114 4.10 -2.39 -40.62
N SER A 115 4.09 -1.16 -40.10
CA SER A 115 4.13 0.03 -40.96
C SER A 115 5.45 0.16 -41.73
N ASN A 116 6.58 -0.16 -41.10
CA ASN A 116 7.91 -0.06 -41.72
C ASN A 116 8.16 -1.12 -42.80
N SER A 117 7.57 -2.32 -42.65
CA SER A 117 7.61 -3.36 -43.68
C SER A 117 6.72 -3.04 -44.90
N ILE A 118 5.65 -2.27 -44.73
CA ILE A 118 4.80 -1.83 -45.84
C ILE A 118 5.50 -0.72 -46.63
N SER A 119 6.14 0.25 -45.97
CA SER A 119 6.83 1.38 -46.65
C SER A 119 8.08 0.97 -47.44
N SER A 120 8.73 -0.13 -47.06
CA SER A 120 9.91 -0.68 -47.77
C SER A 120 9.54 -1.53 -49.00
N ASN A 121 8.27 -1.91 -49.15
CA ASN A 121 7.77 -2.61 -50.33
C ASN A 121 7.23 -1.64 -51.41
N THR A 122 6.85 -0.42 -51.06
CA THR A 122 6.35 0.59 -52.00
C THR A 122 7.45 1.41 -52.68
N SER A 123 8.70 1.28 -52.25
CA SER A 123 9.86 1.99 -52.82
C SER A 123 10.65 1.15 -53.84
N LYS A 124 10.10 0.00 -54.26
CA LYS A 124 10.69 -0.91 -55.27
C LYS A 124 9.86 -1.04 -56.56
N LEU A 125 8.96 -0.10 -56.83
CA LEU A 125 8.23 0.00 -58.11
C LEU A 125 8.67 1.24 -58.87
#